data_AF-W1YEA2-F1
#
_entry.id   AF-W1YEA2-F1
#
_cell.length_a   1.000
_cell.length_b   1.000
_cell.length_c   1.000
_cell.angle_alpha   90.00
_cell.angle_beta   90.00
_cell.angle_gamma   90.00
#
_symmetry.space_group_name_H-M   'P 1'
#
loop_
_entity.id
_entity.type
_entity.pdbx_description
1 polymer ?
#
loop_
_entity_poly.entity_id
_entity_poly.type
_entity_poly.pdbx_seq_one_letter_code
_entity_poly.pdbx_strand_id
1 'polypeptide(L)'
;LNIAQNVTMLYDKTVAFFSLEMGKEQLVGRILSSVAGVSSEKLRRANMDPTDWEKVIAAADRMSKSKLFIDDTPGLTVQDMRS
;
A
#
# COMPACT_ATOMS: atom_id res chain seq x y z
N LEU A 1 -5.81 3.86 5.13
CA LEU A 1 -4.89 2.83 4.58
C LEU A 1 -5.07 1.49 5.29
N ASN A 2 -4.94 1.41 6.62
CA ASN A 2 -5.03 0.14 7.36
C ASN A 2 -6.36 -0.61 7.18
N ILE A 3 -7.49 0.11 7.02
CA ILE A 3 -8.78 -0.53 6.72
C ILE A 3 -8.73 -1.22 5.36
N ALA A 4 -8.35 -0.50 4.30
CA ALA A 4 -8.23 -1.06 2.95
C ALA A 4 -7.28 -2.27 2.92
N GLN A 5 -6.12 -2.15 3.57
CA GLN A 5 -5.17 -3.25 3.75
C GLN A 5 -5.81 -4.45 4.45
N ASN A 6 -6.50 -4.27 5.58
CA ASN A 6 -7.12 -5.38 6.30
C ASN A 6 -8.22 -6.04 5.47
N VAL A 7 -9.03 -5.24 4.78
CA VAL A 7 -10.10 -5.74 3.89
C VAL A 7 -9.52 -6.60 2.77
N THR A 8 -8.42 -6.18 2.15
CA THR A 8 -7.81 -6.92 1.04
C THR A 8 -6.95 -8.10 1.49
N MET A 9 -6.30 -8.02 2.66
CA MET A 9 -5.33 -9.01 3.13
C MET A 9 -5.85 -10.02 4.17
N LEU A 10 -6.95 -9.72 4.87
CA LEU A 10 -7.57 -10.63 5.85
C LEU A 10 -8.90 -11.18 5.35
N TYR A 11 -9.69 -10.37 4.65
CA TYR A 11 -11.03 -10.74 4.21
C TYR A 11 -11.12 -11.07 2.71
N ASP A 12 -9.99 -10.98 2.00
CA ASP A 12 -9.86 -11.23 0.54
C ASP A 12 -10.93 -10.51 -0.29
N LYS A 13 -11.27 -9.27 0.10
CA LYS A 13 -12.22 -8.42 -0.62
C LYS A 13 -11.47 -7.39 -1.46
N THR A 14 -12.08 -7.03 -2.58
CA THR A 14 -11.56 -6.01 -3.49
C THR A 14 -11.79 -4.61 -2.92
N VAL A 15 -10.77 -3.75 -3.01
CA VAL A 15 -10.85 -2.33 -2.64
C VAL A 15 -10.25 -1.48 -3.75
N ALA A 16 -11.01 -0.49 -4.21
CA ALA A 16 -10.50 0.62 -4.99
C ALA A 16 -10.22 1.81 -4.05
N PHE A 17 -9.04 2.40 -4.13
CA PHE A 17 -8.59 3.51 -3.31
C PHE A 17 -8.22 4.69 -4.19
N PHE A 18 -8.99 5.76 -4.10
CA PHE A 18 -8.77 6.99 -4.86
C PHE A 18 -8.05 8.00 -3.96
N SER A 19 -6.89 8.46 -4.37
CA SER A 19 -6.05 9.39 -3.65
C SER A 19 -5.88 10.68 -4.44
N LEU A 20 -6.46 11.76 -3.93
CA LEU A 20 -6.46 13.04 -4.63
C LEU A 20 -5.26 13.93 -4.29
N GLU A 21 -4.52 13.59 -3.23
CA GLU A 21 -3.43 14.42 -2.69
C GLU A 21 -2.08 13.68 -2.63
N MET A 22 -2.10 12.38 -2.37
CA MET A 22 -0.89 11.58 -2.21
C MET A 22 -0.66 10.68 -3.43
N GLY A 23 0.56 10.67 -3.96
CA GLY A 23 0.95 9.74 -5.02
C GLY A 23 0.93 8.28 -4.56
N LYS A 24 0.71 7.36 -5.51
CA LYS A 24 0.62 5.91 -5.28
C LYS A 24 1.85 5.34 -4.58
N GLU A 25 3.05 5.80 -4.93
CA GLU A 25 4.30 5.32 -4.34
C GLU A 25 4.39 5.63 -2.85
N GLN A 26 3.94 6.81 -2.44
CA GLN A 26 3.91 7.20 -1.03
C GLN A 26 2.89 6.36 -0.25
N LEU A 27 1.73 6.08 -0.83
CA LEU A 27 0.70 5.24 -0.20
C LEU A 27 1.17 3.79 -0.07
N VAL A 28 1.73 3.23 -1.13
CA VAL A 28 2.28 1.87 -1.16
C VAL A 28 3.40 1.73 -0.13
N GLY A 29 4.32 2.71 -0.04
CA GLY A 29 5.38 2.70 0.97
C GLY A 29 4.85 2.66 2.40
N ARG A 30 3.74 3.35 2.68
CA ARG A 30 3.07 3.33 4.00
C ARG A 30 2.37 2.00 4.28
N ILE A 31 1.76 1.38 3.28
CA ILE A 31 1.14 0.06 3.43
C ILE A 31 2.23 -0.98 3.66
N LEU A 32 3.29 -0.95 2.85
CA LEU A 32 4.41 -1.89 2.94
C LEU A 32 5.11 -1.82 4.29
N SER A 33 5.37 -0.62 4.82
CA SER A 33 5.94 -0.46 6.15
C SER A 33 5.03 -1.02 7.24
N SER A 34 3.71 -0.78 7.13
CA SER A 34 2.72 -1.30 8.07
C SER A 34 2.60 -2.82 8.03
N VAL A 35 2.71 -3.45 6.85
CA VAL A 35 2.60 -4.91 6.69
C VAL A 35 3.89 -5.60 7.11
N ALA A 36 5.05 -5.04 6.76
CA ALA A 36 6.36 -5.59 7.12
C ALA A 36 6.71 -5.41 8.60
N GLY A 37 6.06 -4.47 9.30
CA GLY A 37 6.44 -4.09 10.66
C GLY A 37 7.82 -3.41 10.71
N VAL A 38 8.22 -2.77 9.62
CA VAL A 38 9.50 -2.04 9.49
C VAL A 38 9.19 -0.55 9.42
N SER A 39 10.02 0.30 10.04
CA SER A 39 9.76 1.74 10.04
C SER A 39 9.81 2.31 8.62
N SER A 40 8.90 3.23 8.32
CA SER A 40 8.87 3.92 7.01
C SER A 40 10.17 4.69 6.73
N GLU A 41 10.87 5.13 7.77
CA GLU A 41 12.16 5.81 7.63
C GLU A 41 13.28 4.87 7.17
N LYS A 42 13.38 3.67 7.78
CA LYS A 42 14.32 2.62 7.36
C LYS A 42 14.09 2.22 5.91
N LEU A 43 12.82 1.99 5.55
CA LEU A 43 12.38 1.68 4.19
C LEU A 43 12.81 2.76 3.19
N ARG A 44 12.52 4.04 3.49
CA ARG A 44 12.86 5.16 2.61
C ARG A 44 14.37 5.38 2.44
N ARG A 45 15.16 5.11 3.49
CA ARG A 45 16.62 5.28 3.46
C ARG A 45 17.37 4.03 2.99
N ALA A 46 16.65 2.94 2.67
CA ALA A 46 17.23 1.62 2.41
C ALA A 46 18.20 1.15 3.52
N ASN A 47 17.98 1.62 4.76
CA ASN A 47 18.79 1.28 5.92
C ASN A 47 18.11 0.16 6.71
N MET A 48 18.17 -1.04 6.15
CA MET A 48 17.50 -2.23 6.67
C MET A 48 18.54 -3.32 6.92
N ASP A 49 18.43 -3.98 8.07
CA ASP A 49 19.20 -5.19 8.33
C ASP A 49 18.65 -6.36 7.50
N PRO A 50 19.38 -7.49 7.40
CA PRO A 50 18.92 -8.63 6.62
C PRO A 50 17.52 -9.14 7.01
N THR A 51 17.16 -9.07 8.30
CA THR A 51 15.85 -9.52 8.78
C THR A 51 14.72 -8.56 8.40
N ASP A 52 15.00 -7.25 8.38
CA ASP A 52 14.08 -6.24 7.88
C ASP A 52 13.85 -6.42 6.37
N TRP A 53 14.90 -6.73 5.60
CA TRP A 53 14.77 -7.06 4.19
C TRP A 53 13.88 -8.28 3.94
N GLU A 54 14.05 -9.36 4.70
CA GLU A 54 13.19 -10.54 4.60
C GLU A 54 11.72 -10.21 4.88
N LYS A 55 11.44 -9.41 5.93
CA LYS A 55 10.08 -8.96 6.25
C LYS A 55 9.47 -8.12 5.13
N VAL A 56 10.24 -7.20 4.56
CA VAL A 56 9.77 -6.34 3.47
C VAL A 56 9.48 -7.15 2.22
N ILE A 57 10.32 -8.12 1.87
CA ILE A 57 10.09 -9.01 0.73
C ILE A 57 8.82 -9.83 0.94
N ALA A 58 8.65 -10.44 2.12
CA ALA A 58 7.45 -11.21 2.44
C ALA A 58 6.18 -10.34 2.42
N ALA A 59 6.26 -9.10 2.92
CA ALA A 59 5.17 -8.13 2.87
C ALA A 59 4.82 -7.73 1.44
N ALA A 60 5.82 -7.51 0.59
CA ALA A 60 5.64 -7.17 -0.83
C ALA A 60 4.97 -8.32 -1.59
N ASP A 61 5.37 -9.58 -1.35
CA ASP A 61 4.72 -10.76 -1.95
C ASP A 61 3.26 -10.91 -1.49
N ARG A 62 2.97 -10.65 -0.22
CA ARG A 62 1.58 -10.63 0.27
C ARG A 62 0.76 -9.52 -0.38
N MET A 63 1.35 -8.34 -0.55
CA MET A 63 0.68 -7.18 -1.13
C MET A 63 0.44 -7.34 -2.64
N SER A 64 1.35 -7.97 -3.37
CA SER A 64 1.19 -8.25 -4.81
C SER A 64 -0.02 -9.16 -5.10
N LYS A 65 -0.38 -10.01 -4.12
CA LYS A 65 -1.56 -10.89 -4.17
C LYS A 65 -2.84 -10.21 -3.67
N SER A 66 -2.76 -9.00 -3.12
CA SER A 66 -3.92 -8.29 -2.57
C SER A 66 -4.77 -7.64 -3.67
N LYS A 67 -6.10 -7.62 -3.47
CA LYS A 67 -7.05 -6.99 -4.39
C LYS A 67 -7.21 -5.48 -4.13
N LEU A 68 -6.08 -4.78 -3.93
CA LEU A 68 -6.04 -3.33 -3.70
C LEU A 68 -5.67 -2.60 -5.00
N PHE A 69 -6.58 -1.79 -5.51
CA PHE A 69 -6.36 -0.93 -6.67
C PHE A 69 -6.23 0.52 -6.20
N ILE A 70 -5.19 1.22 -6.63
CA ILE A 70 -4.92 2.61 -6.24
C ILE A 70 -4.97 3.48 -7.48
N ASP A 71 -5.80 4.51 -7.45
CA ASP A 71 -5.80 5.61 -8.42
C ASP A 71 -5.32 6.87 -7.70
N ASP A 72 -4.21 7.45 -8.16
CA ASP A 72 -3.61 8.67 -7.60
C ASP A 72 -3.77 9.89 -8.52
N THR A 73 -4.72 9.84 -9.46
CA THR A 73 -4.98 10.93 -10.39
C THR A 73 -5.61 12.12 -9.64
N PRO A 74 -4.93 13.29 -9.62
CA PRO A 74 -5.42 14.46 -8.90
C PRO A 74 -6.62 15.08 -9.61
N GLY A 75 -7.57 15.62 -8.83
CA GLY A 75 -8.73 16.34 -9.37
C GLY A 75 -9.80 15.45 -10.02
N LEU A 76 -9.81 14.14 -9.75
CA LEU A 76 -10.85 13.22 -10.21
C LEU A 76 -12.24 13.72 -9.80
N THR A 77 -13.18 13.71 -10.74
CA THR A 77 -14.59 13.95 -10.44
C THR A 77 -15.27 12.66 -9.99
N VAL A 78 -16.43 12.79 -9.33
CA VAL A 78 -17.26 11.62 -8.95
C VAL A 78 -17.68 10.81 -10.19
N GLN A 79 -17.80 11.47 -11.34
CA GLN A 79 -18.16 10.78 -12.58
C GLN A 79 -17.00 9.94 -13.12
N ASP A 80 -15.76 10.43 -13.01
CA ASP A 80 -14.56 9.67 -13.36
C ASP A 80 -14.40 8.45 -12.46
N MET A 81 -14.71 8.56 -11.16
CA MET A 81 -14.64 7.44 -10.20
C MET A 81 -15.64 6.30 -10.50
N ARG A 82 -16.74 6.61 -11.19
CA ARG A 82 -17.82 5.65 -11.48
C ARG A 82 -17.60 4.89 -12.80
N SER A 83 -16.82 5.47 -13.71
CA SER A 83 -16.68 5.04 -15.11
C SER A 83 -15.67 3.92 -15.25
#